data_AF-A0A7X8JWB5-F1
#
_entry.id   AF-A0A7X8JWB5-F1
#
_cell.length_a   1.000
_cell.length_b   1.000
_cell.length_c   1.000
_cell.angle_alpha   90.00
_cell.angle_beta   90.00
_cell.angle_gamma   90.00
#
_symmetry.space_group_name_H-M   'P 1'
#
loop_
_entity.id
_entity.type
_entity.pdbx_description
1 polymer ?
#
loop_
_entity_poly.entity_id
_entity_poly.type
_entity_poly.pdbx_seq_one_letter_code
_entity_poly.pdbx_strand_id
1 'polypeptide(L)'
;MHEFDEAVKTKGLNQENIKGNLNIHQSNSKGVCPTCLQGLTNPNVKPGIFKQFSEKYPNLTIKVTSEGSKGVKPFGRQAFTMLNGKILDK
;
A
#
# COMPACT_ATOMS: atom_id res chain seq x y z
N MET A 1 -4.38 -0.17 8.50
CA MET A 1 -4.92 0.84 7.55
C MET A 1 -6.28 1.36 7.98
N HIS A 2 -7.24 0.49 8.37
CA HIS A 2 -8.55 0.94 8.89
C HIS A 2 -8.43 1.90 10.08
N GLU A 3 -7.63 1.56 11.10
CA GLU A 3 -7.44 2.44 12.27
C GLU A 3 -6.86 3.81 11.92
N PHE A 4 -5.95 3.88 10.94
CA PHE A 4 -5.43 5.15 10.44
C PHE A 4 -6.55 5.98 9.80
N ASP A 5 -7.38 5.34 8.99
CA ASP A 5 -8.52 5.98 8.34
C ASP A 5 -9.53 6.53 9.35
N GLU A 6 -9.89 5.73 10.35
CA GLU A 6 -10.76 6.16 11.44
C GLU A 6 -10.15 7.32 12.22
N ALA A 7 -8.85 7.27 12.54
CA ALA A 7 -8.19 8.37 13.25
C ALA A 7 -8.19 9.68 12.47
N VAL A 8 -8.04 9.63 11.13
CA VAL A 8 -8.17 10.82 10.27
C VAL A 8 -9.59 11.36 10.31
N LYS A 9 -10.60 10.49 10.17
CA LYS A 9 -12.03 10.87 10.20
C LYS A 9 -12.42 11.49 11.53
N THR A 10 -12.11 10.84 12.66
CA THR A 10 -12.46 11.33 13.99
C THR A 10 -11.84 12.69 14.29
N LYS A 11 -10.67 12.99 13.72
CA LYS A 11 -10.01 14.29 13.84
C LYS A 11 -10.50 15.35 12.84
N GLY A 12 -11.43 15.01 11.94
CA GLY A 12 -11.94 15.92 10.92
C GLY A 12 -10.87 16.42 9.94
N LEU A 13 -9.79 15.66 9.75
CA LEU A 13 -8.69 16.05 8.87
C LEU A 13 -9.03 15.74 7.41
N ASN A 14 -8.77 16.70 6.52
CA ASN A 14 -8.87 16.46 5.07
C ASN A 14 -7.76 15.50 4.62
N GLN A 15 -8.13 14.43 3.93
CA GLN A 15 -7.20 13.42 3.43
C GLN A 15 -6.14 13.99 2.46
N GLU A 16 -6.47 15.04 1.70
CA GLU A 16 -5.51 15.70 0.80
C GLU A 16 -4.39 16.41 1.57
N ASN A 17 -4.64 16.84 2.81
CA ASN A 17 -3.64 17.51 3.64
C ASN A 17 -2.72 16.51 4.36
N ILE A 18 -3.05 15.22 4.35
CA ILE A 18 -2.23 14.17 4.95
C ILE A 18 -1.04 13.86 4.02
N LYS A 19 0.15 14.24 4.48
CA LYS A 19 1.42 14.04 3.77
C LYS A 19 2.47 13.40 4.67
N GLY A 20 3.41 12.68 4.07
CA GLY A 20 4.49 12.02 4.78
C GLY A 20 4.81 10.64 4.22
N ASN A 21 5.46 9.81 5.02
CA ASN A 21 5.78 8.43 4.68
C ASN A 21 5.03 7.47 5.62
N LEU A 22 4.23 6.56 5.05
CA LEU A 22 3.71 5.39 5.75
C LEU A 22 4.55 4.17 5.37
N ASN A 23 5.37 3.71 6.30
CA ASN A 23 6.19 2.52 6.11
C ASN A 23 5.46 1.29 6.64
N ILE A 24 5.31 0.27 5.79
CA ILE A 24 4.65 -0.99 6.10
C ILE A 24 5.67 -2.09 5.90
N HIS A 25 5.91 -2.86 6.96
CA HIS A 25 6.71 -4.07 6.90
C HIS A 25 5.80 -5.25 7.26
N GLN A 26 5.66 -6.22 6.38
CA GLN A 26 4.82 -7.40 6.61
C GLN A 26 5.67 -8.66 6.75
N SER A 27 5.25 -9.56 7.64
CA SER A 27 5.92 -10.85 7.87
C SER A 27 5.62 -11.91 6.80
N ASN A 28 4.85 -11.57 5.76
CA ASN A 28 4.51 -12.52 4.71
C ASN A 28 5.70 -12.76 3.78
N SER A 29 6.38 -13.88 3.99
CA SER A 29 7.55 -14.30 3.21
C SER A 29 7.29 -14.63 1.75
N LYS A 30 6.02 -14.78 1.35
CA LYS A 30 5.65 -14.89 -0.07
C LYS A 30 5.52 -13.53 -0.75
N GLY A 31 5.64 -12.43 -0.01
CA GLY A 31 5.42 -11.07 -0.47
C GLY A 31 3.98 -10.61 -0.37
N VAL A 32 3.71 -9.48 -1.00
CA VAL A 32 2.39 -8.85 -0.98
C VAL A 32 1.40 -9.71 -1.76
N CYS A 33 0.22 -9.93 -1.18
CA CYS A 33 -0.81 -10.76 -1.80
C CYS A 33 -1.27 -10.16 -3.16
N PRO A 34 -1.52 -10.97 -4.21
CA PRO A 34 -1.93 -10.44 -5.51
C PRO A 34 -3.20 -9.58 -5.46
N THR A 35 -4.21 -10.01 -4.68
CA THR A 35 -5.45 -9.26 -4.47
C THR A 35 -5.20 -7.88 -3.85
N CYS A 36 -4.20 -7.78 -2.97
CA CYS A 36 -3.82 -6.53 -2.31
C CYS A 36 -3.28 -5.49 -3.31
N LEU A 37 -2.66 -5.96 -4.39
CA LEU A 37 -2.02 -5.15 -5.44
C LEU A 37 -2.94 -4.85 -6.64
N GLN A 38 -4.15 -5.42 -6.68
CA GLN A 38 -5.05 -5.24 -7.83
C GLN A 38 -5.29 -3.75 -8.14
N GLY A 39 -5.45 -3.44 -9.43
CA GLY A 39 -5.64 -2.05 -9.87
C GLY A 39 -4.35 -1.23 -10.01
N LEU A 40 -3.22 -1.63 -9.39
CA LEU A 40 -1.95 -0.88 -9.48
C LEU A 40 -1.26 -1.05 -10.84
N THR A 41 -1.37 -2.23 -11.44
CA THR A 41 -0.79 -2.56 -12.76
C THR A 41 -1.85 -2.82 -13.83
N ASN A 42 -3.03 -3.30 -13.43
CA ASN A 42 -4.18 -3.49 -14.31
C ASN A 42 -5.35 -2.66 -13.79
N PRO A 43 -5.70 -1.52 -14.42
CA PRO A 43 -6.78 -0.64 -13.95
C PRO A 43 -8.18 -1.22 -14.17
N ASN A 44 -8.33 -2.29 -14.96
CA ASN A 44 -9.63 -2.86 -15.35
C ASN A 44 -10.18 -3.89 -14.34
N VAL A 45 -9.57 -3.99 -13.15
CA VAL A 45 -10.02 -4.87 -12.06
C VAL A 45 -10.35 -4.04 -10.82
N LYS A 46 -11.15 -4.62 -9.92
CA LYS A 46 -11.46 -3.99 -8.63
C LYS A 46 -10.15 -3.63 -7.91
N PRO A 47 -9.97 -2.39 -7.44
CA PRO A 47 -8.71 -1.97 -6.83
C PRO A 47 -8.49 -2.73 -5.51
N GLY A 48 -7.27 -3.17 -5.27
CA GLY A 48 -6.84 -3.75 -4.01
C GLY A 48 -6.63 -2.68 -2.93
N ILE A 49 -6.34 -3.13 -1.71
CA ILE A 49 -6.24 -2.23 -0.55
C ILE A 49 -5.20 -1.12 -0.72
N PHE A 50 -4.05 -1.43 -1.34
CA PHE A 50 -2.98 -0.44 -1.50
C PHE A 50 -3.38 0.69 -2.47
N LYS A 51 -4.06 0.36 -3.58
CA LYS A 51 -4.57 1.36 -4.52
C LYS A 51 -5.63 2.24 -3.87
N GLN A 52 -6.66 1.63 -3.28
CA GLN A 52 -7.75 2.34 -2.61
C GLN A 52 -7.21 3.30 -1.54
N PHE A 53 -6.28 2.82 -0.71
CA PHE A 53 -5.71 3.63 0.37
C PHE A 53 -4.83 4.77 -0.16
N SER A 54 -4.01 4.52 -1.18
CA SER A 54 -3.15 5.54 -1.77
C SER A 54 -3.92 6.62 -2.52
N GLU A 55 -5.02 6.27 -3.20
CA GLU A 55 -5.90 7.24 -3.87
C GLU A 55 -6.69 8.06 -2.83
N LYS A 56 -7.08 7.44 -1.70
CA LYS A 56 -7.73 8.14 -0.60
C LYS A 56 -6.82 9.18 0.07
N TYR A 57 -5.52 8.90 0.15
CA TYR A 57 -4.49 9.77 0.72
C TYR A 57 -3.45 10.17 -0.34
N PRO A 58 -3.80 11.05 -1.28
CA PRO A 58 -3.03 11.25 -2.51
C PRO A 58 -1.62 11.79 -2.28
N ASN A 59 -1.38 12.46 -1.14
CA ASN A 59 -0.08 13.06 -0.79
C ASN A 59 0.73 12.21 0.21
N LEU A 60 0.25 11.03 0.58
CA LEU A 60 0.95 10.10 1.47
C LEU A 60 1.78 9.10 0.64
N THR A 61 3.10 9.13 0.84
CA THR A 61 3.99 8.13 0.24
C THR A 61 3.91 6.85 1.05
N ILE A 62 3.60 5.72 0.42
CA ILE A 62 3.48 4.43 1.08
C ILE A 62 4.65 3.55 0.64
N LYS A 63 5.45 3.08 1.60
CA LYS A 63 6.59 2.20 1.38
C LYS A 63 6.27 0.84 1.98
N VAL A 64 6.22 -0.19 1.16
CA VAL A 64 5.89 -1.55 1.59
C VAL A 64 7.12 -2.43 1.43
N THR A 65 7.41 -3.23 2.45
CA THR A 65 8.44 -4.27 2.43
C THR A 65 7.87 -5.55 3.02
N SER A 66 8.43 -6.69 2.63
CA SER A 66 8.06 -8.01 3.11
C SER A 66 9.30 -8.70 3.67
N GLU A 67 9.16 -9.31 4.84
CA GLU A 67 10.23 -10.11 5.45
C GLU A 67 10.53 -11.33 4.58
N GLY A 68 11.80 -11.61 4.33
CA GLY A 68 12.21 -12.82 3.62
C GLY A 68 12.25 -14.02 4.56
N SER A 69 12.11 -15.24 4.05
CA SER A 69 12.37 -16.45 4.85
C SER A 69 13.19 -17.46 4.07
N LYS A 70 14.24 -18.01 4.70
CA LYS A 70 15.08 -19.04 4.09
C LYS A 70 14.22 -20.24 3.68
N GLY A 71 14.39 -20.70 2.43
CA GLY A 71 13.64 -21.83 1.88
C GLY A 71 12.24 -21.48 1.35
N VAL A 72 11.76 -20.24 1.50
CA VAL A 72 10.48 -19.80 0.91
C VAL A 72 10.77 -19.03 -0.38
N LYS A 73 10.29 -19.55 -1.52
CA LYS A 73 10.35 -18.82 -2.79
C LYS A 73 9.29 -17.72 -2.80
N PRO A 74 9.67 -16.44 -2.98
CA PRO A 74 8.72 -15.35 -3.09
C PRO A 74 7.85 -15.52 -4.35
N PHE A 75 6.57 -15.16 -4.24
CA PHE A 75 5.62 -15.21 -5.36
C PHE A 75 5.08 -13.82 -5.70
N GLY A 76 4.80 -13.01 -4.68
CA GLY A 76 4.37 -11.63 -4.82
C GLY A 76 5.54 -10.64 -4.82
N ARG A 77 5.21 -9.38 -5.11
CA ARG A 77 6.15 -8.26 -5.00
C ARG A 77 6.62 -8.12 -3.54
N GLN A 78 7.93 -8.03 -3.34
CA GLN A 78 8.53 -8.02 -1.99
C GLN A 78 8.62 -6.62 -1.41
N ALA A 79 8.97 -5.64 -2.24
CA ALA A 79 9.06 -4.24 -1.84
C ALA A 79 8.54 -3.33 -2.95
N PHE A 80 7.92 -2.22 -2.57
CA PHE A 80 7.57 -1.14 -3.49
C PHE A 80 7.25 0.15 -2.75
N THR A 81 7.54 1.27 -3.41
CA THR A 81 7.02 2.59 -3.03
C THR A 81 5.87 2.99 -3.94
N MET A 82 4.84 3.63 -3.38
CA MET A 82 3.73 4.17 -4.16
C MET A 82 3.25 5.53 -3.65
N LEU A 83 2.64 6.30 -4.55
CA LEU A 83 2.03 7.60 -4.28
C LEU A 83 0.83 7.78 -5.22
N ASN A 84 -0.27 8.30 -4.68
CA ASN A 84 -1.50 8.59 -5.43
C ASN A 84 -1.93 7.47 -6.39
N GLY A 85 -2.03 6.24 -5.89
CA GLY A 85 -2.49 5.07 -6.65
C GLY A 85 -1.48 4.52 -7.66
N LYS A 86 -0.24 5.03 -7.71
CA LYS A 86 0.81 4.63 -8.67
C LYS A 86 2.06 4.16 -7.94
N ILE A 87 2.64 3.06 -8.43
CA ILE A 87 3.96 2.61 -7.97
C ILE A 87 5.03 3.52 -8.55
N LEU A 88 5.99 3.94 -7.71
CA LEU A 88 7.09 4.83 -8.09
C LEU A 88 8.33 4.06 -8.58
N ASP A 89 8.57 2.87 -8.04
CA ASP A 89 9.72 2.04 -8.40
C ASP A 89 9.35 1.14 -9.60
N LYS A 90 10.01 1.36 -10.75
CA LYS A 90 9.93 0.50 -11.94
C LYS A 90 10.94 -0.63 -11.87
#